data_AF-A0A392RKA7-F1
#
_entry.id   AF-A0A392RKA7-F1
#
_cell.length_a   1.000
_cell.length_b   1.000
_cell.length_c   1.000
_cell.angle_alpha   90.00
_cell.angle_beta   90.00
_cell.angle_gamma   90.00
#
_symmetry.space_group_name_H-M   'P 1'
#
loop_
_entity.id
_entity.type
_entity.pdbx_description
1 polymer ?
#
loop_
_entity_poly.entity_id
_entity_poly.type
_entity_poly.pdbx_seq_one_letter_code
_entity_poly.pdbx_strand_id
1 'polypeptide(L)'
;MKELSLTIMELLAISLGIDRSHYRRFFEDGDSIMRCNYYPPCNSSSVTLGTGPHSDPTSLTILHQDQVGGLEVFADNKWMAVRPRHEALVINIGDTFM
;
A
#
# COMPACT_ATOMS: atom_id res chain seq x y z
N MET A 1 10.02 1.11 9.76
CA MET A 1 8.98 1.57 8.82
C MET A 1 8.77 3.08 8.86
N LYS A 2 8.75 3.73 10.03
CA LYS A 2 8.58 5.20 10.16
C LYS A 2 9.50 6.06 9.27
N GLU A 3 10.81 5.85 9.31
CA GLU A 3 11.71 6.68 8.46
C GLU A 3 11.47 6.47 6.96
N LEU A 4 11.16 5.23 6.54
CA LEU A 4 10.81 4.94 5.15
C LEU A 4 9.51 5.65 4.75
N SER A 5 8.47 5.59 5.58
CA SER A 5 7.21 6.28 5.29
C SER A 5 7.39 7.79 5.22
N LEU A 6 8.12 8.40 6.16
CA LEU A 6 8.40 9.84 6.13
C LEU A 6 9.24 10.24 4.91
N THR A 7 10.19 9.40 4.48
CA THR A 7 10.95 9.63 3.25
C THR A 7 10.03 9.59 2.02
N ILE A 8 9.09 8.65 1.95
CA ILE A 8 8.10 8.59 0.87
C ILE A 8 7.19 9.83 0.89
N MET A 9 6.75 10.28 2.07
CA MET A 9 5.95 11.50 2.21
C MET A 9 6.69 12.74 1.68
N GLU A 10 7.99 12.86 1.92
CA GLU A 10 8.82 13.92 1.33
C GLU A 10 8.85 13.84 -0.20
N LEU A 11 9.00 12.63 -0.76
CA LEU A 11 9.00 12.42 -2.22
C LEU A 11 7.66 12.79 -2.86
N LEU A 12 6.55 12.46 -2.20
CA LEU A 12 5.20 12.85 -2.64
C LEU A 12 5.03 14.37 -2.61
N ALA A 13 5.50 15.04 -1.55
CA ALA A 13 5.48 16.50 -1.46
C ALA A 13 6.25 17.16 -2.62
N ILE A 14 7.46 16.67 -2.90
CA ILE A 14 8.28 17.14 -4.02
C ILE A 14 7.55 16.93 -5.35
N SER A 15 6.95 15.76 -5.57
CA SER A 15 6.23 15.43 -6.80
C SER A 15 5.01 16.33 -7.04
N LEU A 16 4.38 16.83 -5.98
CA LEU A 16 3.23 17.74 -6.04
C LEU A 16 3.66 19.22 -6.13
N GLY A 17 4.96 19.51 -6.12
CA GLY A 17 5.48 20.88 -6.22
C GLY A 17 5.29 21.73 -4.97
N ILE A 18 5.08 21.09 -3.81
CA ILE A 18 4.95 21.77 -2.52
C ILE A 18 6.24 21.61 -1.70
N ASP A 19 6.29 22.27 -0.53
CA ASP A 19 7.44 22.17 0.37
C ASP A 19 7.74 20.71 0.75
N ARG A 20 8.99 20.28 0.56
CA ARG A 20 9.46 18.90 0.83
C ARG A 20 9.04 18.41 2.22
N SER A 21 9.07 19.29 3.22
CA SER A 21 8.79 18.91 4.61
C SER A 21 7.30 18.91 4.96
N HIS A 22 6.41 19.33 4.05
CA HIS A 22 4.99 19.53 4.33
C HIS A 22 4.32 18.26 4.90
N TYR A 23 4.31 17.16 4.14
CA TYR A 23 3.71 15.92 4.60
C TYR A 23 4.54 15.21 5.67
N ARG A 24 5.87 15.36 5.67
CA ARG A 24 6.69 14.83 6.76
C ARG A 24 6.24 15.39 8.11
N ARG A 25 6.18 16.72 8.23
CA ARG A 25 5.75 17.39 9.47
C ARG A 25 4.31 17.03 9.84
N PHE A 26 3.43 16.91 8.86
CA PHE A 26 2.04 16.53 9.13
C PHE A 26 1.91 15.11 9.71
N PHE A 27 2.71 14.16 9.21
CA PHE A 27 2.64 12.74 9.61
C PHE A 27 3.75 12.31 10.59
N GLU A 28 4.60 13.21 11.09
CA GLU A 28 5.77 12.83 11.91
C GLU A 28 5.38 12.22 13.26
N ASP A 29 4.26 12.65 13.82
CA ASP A 29 3.68 12.12 15.06
C ASP A 29 2.58 11.07 14.80
N GLY A 30 2.44 10.63 13.54
CA GLY A 30 1.45 9.63 13.16
C GLY A 30 1.77 8.23 13.68
N ASP A 31 0.70 7.46 13.92
CA ASP A 31 0.79 6.06 14.31
C ASP A 31 0.88 5.13 13.10
N SER A 32 1.45 3.95 13.32
CA SER A 32 1.51 2.87 12.33
C SER A 32 0.92 1.59 12.90
N ILE A 33 0.15 0.88 12.07
CA ILE A 33 -0.40 -0.44 12.40
C ILE A 33 0.26 -1.46 11.47
N MET A 34 0.64 -2.61 12.01
CA MET A 34 1.13 -3.74 11.23
C MET A 34 0.06 -4.83 11.16
N ARG A 35 -0.26 -5.26 9.93
CA ARG A 35 -1.18 -6.37 9.67
C ARG A 35 -0.43 -7.50 8.98
N CYS A 36 -0.35 -8.66 9.63
CA CYS A 36 0.20 -9.87 9.03
C CYS A 36 -0.94 -10.71 8.47
N ASN A 37 -1.02 -10.80 7.14
CA ASN A 37 -2.06 -11.58 6.47
C ASN A 37 -1.53 -12.97 6.11
N TYR A 38 -2.29 -14.01 6.43
CA TYR A 38 -2.06 -15.38 5.98
C TYR A 38 -3.29 -15.86 5.21
N TYR A 39 -3.11 -16.14 3.92
CA TYR A 39 -4.17 -16.63 3.05
C TYR A 39 -3.92 -18.13 2.79
N PRO A 40 -4.73 -19.04 3.35
CA PRO A 40 -4.53 -20.48 3.15
C PRO A 40 -4.83 -20.89 1.70
N PRO A 41 -4.26 -22.01 1.21
CA PRO A 41 -4.63 -22.58 -0.08
C PRO A 41 -6.14 -22.80 -0.19
N CYS A 42 -6.71 -22.45 -1.34
CA CYS A 42 -8.15 -22.52 -1.60
C CYS A 42 -8.43 -23.31 -2.87
N ASN A 43 -9.22 -24.39 -2.77
CA ASN A 43 -9.60 -25.23 -3.91
C ASN A 43 -10.58 -24.56 -4.88
N SER A 44 -11.30 -23.52 -4.41
CA SER A 44 -12.29 -22.78 -5.18
C SER A 44 -11.85 -21.32 -5.37
N SER A 45 -10.57 -21.12 -5.71
CA SER A 45 -9.95 -19.79 -5.83
C SER A 45 -10.61 -18.90 -6.88
N SER A 46 -11.26 -19.46 -7.89
CA SER A 46 -11.99 -18.72 -8.94
C SER A 46 -13.25 -18.00 -8.44
N VAL A 47 -13.76 -18.37 -7.26
CA VAL A 47 -14.98 -17.81 -6.65
C VAL A 47 -14.75 -17.32 -5.22
N THR A 48 -13.49 -17.23 -4.78
CA THR A 48 -13.13 -16.86 -3.40
C THR A 48 -12.21 -15.66 -3.40
N LEU A 49 -12.44 -14.73 -2.47
CA LEU A 49 -11.57 -13.59 -2.22
C LEU A 49 -10.84 -13.78 -0.90
N GLY A 50 -9.52 -13.60 -0.89
CA GLY A 50 -8.76 -13.54 0.37
C GLY A 50 -9.13 -12.30 1.17
N THR A 51 -9.20 -11.15 0.50
CA THR A 51 -9.75 -9.90 1.04
C THR A 51 -10.59 -9.26 -0.05
N GLY A 52 -11.77 -8.74 0.31
CA GLY A 52 -12.67 -8.10 -0.65
C GLY A 52 -12.11 -6.77 -1.19
N PRO A 53 -12.68 -6.24 -2.28
CA PRO A 53 -12.35 -4.91 -2.80
C PRO A 53 -12.53 -3.84 -1.71
N HIS A 54 -11.51 -3.00 -1.52
CA HIS A 54 -11.53 -1.89 -0.58
C HIS A 54 -10.46 -0.86 -0.95
N SER A 55 -10.55 0.33 -0.36
CA SER A 55 -9.44 1.28 -0.21
C SER A 55 -8.90 1.18 1.21
N ASP A 56 -7.59 1.45 1.37
CA ASP A 56 -6.99 1.54 2.69
C ASP A 56 -7.39 2.88 3.34
N PRO A 57 -7.90 2.89 4.59
CA PRO A 57 -8.27 4.14 5.26
C PRO A 57 -7.05 4.93 5.75
N THR A 58 -5.84 4.36 5.75
CA THR A 58 -4.59 5.00 6.19
C THR A 58 -4.09 6.02 5.16
N SER A 59 -3.02 6.76 5.46
CA SER A 59 -2.40 7.67 4.47
C SER A 59 -1.47 6.94 3.50
N LEU A 60 -0.70 5.97 4.02
CA LEU A 60 0.28 5.21 3.25
C LEU A 60 0.31 3.77 3.75
N THR A 61 0.22 2.81 2.84
CA THR A 61 0.48 1.40 3.12
C THR A 61 1.77 0.97 2.45
N ILE A 62 2.66 0.36 3.24
CA ILE A 62 3.91 -0.24 2.75
C ILE A 62 3.77 -1.75 2.92
N LEU A 63 3.63 -2.46 1.81
CA LEU A 63 3.31 -3.88 1.77
C LEU A 63 4.49 -4.70 1.27
N HIS A 64 4.88 -5.69 2.06
CA HIS A 64 5.75 -6.79 1.61
C HIS A 64 4.89 -7.98 1.18
N GLN A 65 5.21 -8.58 0.04
CA GLN A 65 4.52 -9.76 -0.49
C GLN A 65 5.47 -10.96 -0.53
N ASP A 66 4.93 -12.16 -0.32
CA ASP A 66 5.62 -13.39 -0.71
C ASP A 66 5.61 -13.57 -2.23
N GLN A 67 6.10 -14.71 -2.73
CA GLN A 67 6.16 -14.99 -4.17
C GLN A 67 4.92 -15.71 -4.72
N VAL A 68 3.87 -15.91 -3.91
CA VAL A 68 2.63 -16.58 -4.35
C VAL A 68 1.76 -15.63 -5.18
N GLY A 69 1.70 -14.35 -4.79
CA GLY A 69 0.87 -13.33 -5.45
C GLY A 69 -0.57 -13.31 -4.95
N GLY A 70 -1.47 -12.68 -5.74
CA GLY A 70 -2.89 -12.54 -5.42
C GLY A 70 -3.36 -11.13 -5.09
N LEU A 71 -2.45 -10.15 -5.00
CA LEU A 71 -2.84 -8.74 -4.94
C LEU A 71 -3.28 -8.27 -6.32
N GLU A 72 -4.46 -7.67 -6.37
CA GLU A 72 -4.97 -6.96 -7.54
C GLU A 72 -5.34 -5.53 -7.13
N VAL A 73 -5.11 -4.58 -8.04
CA VAL A 73 -5.53 -3.19 -7.89
C VAL A 73 -6.51 -2.84 -9.00
N PHE A 74 -7.54 -2.07 -8.68
CA PHE A 74 -8.50 -1.59 -9.66
C PHE A 74 -8.05 -0.24 -10.22
N ALA A 75 -7.62 -0.20 -11.49
CA ALA A 75 -7.28 1.04 -12.19
C ALA A 75 -7.68 0.94 -13.66
N ASP A 76 -7.94 2.07 -14.31
CA ASP A 76 -8.42 2.13 -15.70
C ASP A 76 -9.65 1.23 -15.96
N ASN A 77 -10.58 1.22 -15.00
CA ASN A 77 -11.81 0.40 -15.02
C ASN A 77 -11.58 -1.12 -15.15
N LYS A 78 -10.43 -1.62 -14.69
CA LYS A 78 -10.11 -3.05 -14.70
C LYS A 78 -9.31 -3.45 -13.46
N TRP A 79 -9.43 -4.71 -13.07
CA TRP A 79 -8.54 -5.33 -12.10
C TRP A 79 -7.21 -5.66 -12.76
N MET A 80 -6.12 -5.26 -12.11
CA MET A 80 -4.75 -5.49 -12.58
C MET A 80 -3.96 -6.21 -11.49
N ALA A 81 -3.38 -7.35 -11.85
CA ALA A 81 -2.53 -8.10 -10.95
C ALA A 81 -1.21 -7.36 -10.66
N VAL A 82 -0.87 -7.24 -9.38
CA VAL A 82 0.44 -6.75 -8.92
C VAL A 82 1.33 -7.97 -8.76
N ARG A 83 2.24 -8.18 -9.72
CA ARG A 83 3.17 -9.31 -9.69
C ARG A 83 4.15 -9.14 -8.54
N PRO A 84 4.33 -10.15 -7.67
CA PRO A 84 5.40 -10.13 -6.68
C PRO A 84 6.76 -9.89 -7.34
N ARG A 85 7.58 -9.06 -6.69
CA ARG A 85 8.94 -8.79 -7.11
C ARG A 85 9.85 -8.96 -5.91
N HIS A 86 10.88 -9.79 -6.07
CA HIS A 86 11.89 -9.99 -5.05
C HIS A 86 12.57 -8.66 -4.69
N GLU A 87 12.84 -8.46 -3.39
CA GLU A 87 13.46 -7.24 -2.84
C GLU A 87 12.69 -5.93 -3.10
N ALA A 88 11.40 -6.02 -3.44
CA ALA A 88 10.55 -4.86 -3.63
C ALA A 88 9.44 -4.78 -2.56
N LEU A 89 9.02 -3.55 -2.28
CA LEU A 89 7.84 -3.26 -1.49
C LEU A 89 6.79 -2.62 -2.40
N VAL A 90 5.52 -2.96 -2.18
CA VAL A 90 4.40 -2.27 -2.80
C VAL A 90 4.03 -1.07 -1.92
N ILE A 91 3.90 0.08 -2.56
CA ILE A 91 3.48 1.32 -1.90
C ILE A 91 2.08 1.67 -2.40
N ASN A 92 1.12 1.77 -1.49
CA ASN A 92 -0.24 2.18 -1.80
C ASN A 92 -0.57 3.50 -1.07
N ILE A 93 -1.23 4.42 -1.77
CA ILE A 93 -1.75 5.66 -1.19
C ILE A 93 -3.17 5.36 -0.71
N GLY A 94 -3.45 5.66 0.55
CA GLY A 94 -4.77 5.44 1.14
C GLY A 94 -5.59 6.73 1.25
N ASP A 95 -6.83 6.58 1.70
CA ASP A 95 -7.84 7.63 1.66
C ASP A 95 -7.47 8.86 2.50
N THR A 96 -6.72 8.70 3.60
CA THR A 96 -6.33 9.81 4.48
C THR A 96 -5.27 10.73 3.85
N PHE A 97 -4.60 10.32 2.77
CA PHE A 97 -3.63 11.20 2.09
C PHE A 97 -4.30 12.27 1.22
N MET A 98 -5.52 12.01 0.73
CA MET A 98 -6.31 12.92 -0.11
C MET A 98 -7.04 13.98 0.73
#